data_AF-A0A479ZZE5-F1
#
_entry.id   AF-A0A479ZZE5-F1
#
_cell.length_a   1.000
_cell.length_b   1.000
_cell.length_c   1.000
_cell.angle_alpha   90.00
_cell.angle_beta   90.00
_cell.angle_gamma   90.00
#
_symmetry.space_group_name_H-M   'P 1'
#
loop_
_entity.id
_entity.type
_entity.pdbx_description
1 polymer ?
#
loop_
_entity_poly.entity_id
_entity_poly.type
_entity_poly.pdbx_seq_one_letter_code
_entity_poly.pdbx_strand_id
1 'polypeptide(L)'
;MSNLELYQYLPKLTDAALQEFTEWCVLEQSKAAGLEFKPDQSKLQNLAPADYLKQLIDQFMKLKPDPIRAGLVAVIAGQQSDKHNLSGLAAVVDFVSLYVKYLIPKDGTDPTEAEAILTKAAQHQYDQLTEIAKKHGVTL
;
A
#
# COMPACT_ATOMS: atom_id res chain seq x y z
N MET A 1 -17.84 -13.24 5.39
CA MET A 1 -16.67 -12.59 4.75
C MET A 1 -16.04 -11.74 5.81
N SER A 2 -14.81 -12.05 6.22
CA SER A 2 -14.04 -11.23 7.16
C SER A 2 -13.85 -9.84 6.53
N ASN A 3 -14.12 -8.79 7.29
CA ASN A 3 -14.05 -7.41 6.83
C ASN A 3 -12.56 -7.00 6.79
N LEU A 4 -11.82 -7.44 5.76
CA LEU A 4 -10.38 -7.18 5.55
C LEU A 4 -10.10 -5.74 5.06
N GLU A 5 -11.00 -4.81 5.40
CA GLU A 5 -10.96 -3.43 4.95
C GLU A 5 -9.91 -2.66 5.76
N LEU A 6 -8.67 -2.63 5.26
CA LEU A 6 -7.51 -2.02 5.92
C LEU A 6 -7.80 -0.62 6.48
N TYR A 7 -8.56 0.20 5.73
CA TYR A 7 -8.87 1.57 6.11
C TYR A 7 -9.51 1.72 7.50
N GLN A 8 -10.22 0.70 7.99
CA GLN A 8 -10.83 0.70 9.32
C GLN A 8 -9.79 0.61 10.45
N TYR A 9 -8.60 0.09 10.13
CA TYR A 9 -7.52 -0.21 11.07
C TYR A 9 -6.40 0.81 11.03
N LEU A 10 -6.14 1.42 9.87
CA LEU A 10 -5.05 2.39 9.68
C LEU A 10 -5.06 3.54 10.71
N PRO A 11 -6.21 4.16 11.07
CA PRO A 11 -6.23 5.24 12.07
C PRO A 11 -5.85 4.82 13.49
N LYS A 12 -5.87 3.51 13.79
CA LYS A 12 -5.50 2.98 15.11
C LYS A 12 -3.99 2.80 15.27
N LEU A 13 -3.24 2.86 14.17
CA LEU A 13 -1.81 2.59 14.15
C LEU A 13 -1.00 3.83 14.50
N THR A 14 0.19 3.60 15.07
CA THR A 14 1.18 4.65 15.26
C THR A 14 1.79 5.05 13.91
N ASP A 15 2.33 6.27 13.81
CA ASP A 15 3.04 6.72 12.61
C ASP A 15 4.18 5.77 12.20
N ALA A 16 4.87 5.18 13.18
CA ALA A 16 5.93 4.20 12.94
C ALA A 16 5.40 2.89 12.34
N ALA A 17 4.25 2.41 12.80
CA ALA A 17 3.60 1.23 12.23
C ALA A 17 3.06 1.50 10.82
N LEU A 18 2.49 2.69 10.59
CA LEU A 18 2.05 3.14 9.26
C LEU A 18 3.23 3.27 8.28
N GLN A 19 4.37 3.77 8.76
CA GLN A 19 5.59 3.84 7.97
C GLN A 19 6.08 2.44 7.58
N GLU A 20 6.26 1.54 8.56
CA GLU A 20 6.75 0.17 8.32
C GLU A 20 5.83 -0.60 7.37
N PHE A 21 4.51 -0.46 7.51
CA PHE A 21 3.55 -1.10 6.62
C PHE A 21 3.63 -0.56 5.20
N THR A 22 3.81 0.75 5.03
CA THR A 22 3.95 1.37 3.71
C THR A 22 5.25 0.94 3.05
N GLU A 23 6.36 0.91 3.79
CA GLU A 23 7.65 0.37 3.33
C GLU A 23 7.48 -1.05 2.79
N TRP A 24 6.85 -1.92 3.57
CA TRP A 24 6.58 -3.29 3.13
C TRP A 24 5.71 -3.34 1.86
N CYS A 25 4.66 -2.51 1.76
CA CYS A 25 3.82 -2.48 0.56
C CYS A 25 4.65 -2.16 -0.71
N VAL A 26 5.47 -1.11 -0.65
CA VAL A 26 6.20 -0.63 -1.83
C VAL A 26 7.49 -1.41 -2.12
N LEU A 27 8.05 -2.12 -1.14
CA LEU A 27 9.27 -2.92 -1.31
C LEU A 27 8.97 -4.39 -1.57
N GLU A 28 8.06 -4.98 -0.81
CA GLU A 28 7.80 -6.42 -0.83
C GLU A 28 6.57 -6.76 -1.67
N GLN A 29 5.42 -6.13 -1.38
CA GLN A 29 4.19 -6.48 -2.10
C GLN A 29 4.24 -6.07 -3.57
N SER A 30 4.87 -4.94 -3.91
CA SER A 30 5.03 -4.50 -5.29
C SER A 30 5.78 -5.51 -6.16
N LYS A 31 6.58 -6.42 -5.58
CA LYS A 31 7.26 -7.49 -6.34
C LYS A 31 6.26 -8.44 -6.99
N ALA A 32 5.10 -8.67 -6.36
CA ALA A 32 4.01 -9.42 -6.98
C ALA A 32 3.44 -8.70 -8.22
N ALA A 33 3.68 -7.39 -8.34
CA ALA A 33 3.38 -6.61 -9.53
C ALA A 33 4.52 -6.59 -10.58
N GLY A 34 5.59 -7.36 -10.36
CA GLY A 34 6.80 -7.32 -11.20
C GLY A 34 7.64 -6.05 -11.02
N LEU A 35 7.41 -5.30 -9.92
CA LEU A 35 8.16 -4.08 -9.62
C LEU A 35 9.31 -4.35 -8.65
N GLU A 36 10.53 -4.23 -9.15
CA GLU A 36 11.73 -4.19 -8.32
C GLU A 36 12.05 -2.74 -7.90
N PHE A 37 11.40 -2.25 -6.85
CA PHE A 37 11.70 -0.93 -6.31
C PHE A 37 12.95 -0.94 -5.44
N LYS A 38 13.90 -0.05 -5.75
CA LYS A 38 15.09 0.21 -4.95
C LYS A 38 15.13 1.70 -4.61
N PRO A 39 14.63 2.13 -3.45
CA PRO A 39 14.66 3.54 -3.08
C PRO A 39 16.10 4.03 -2.88
N ASP A 40 16.32 5.29 -3.22
CA ASP A 40 17.51 6.05 -2.89
C ASP A 40 17.55 6.32 -1.37
N GLN A 41 18.22 5.42 -0.66
CA GLN A 41 18.35 5.47 0.80
C GLN A 41 18.99 6.77 1.30
N SER A 42 19.84 7.43 0.48
CA SER A 42 20.46 8.69 0.88
C SER A 42 19.44 9.82 1.08
N LYS A 43 18.30 9.74 0.37
CA LYS A 43 17.19 10.70 0.48
C LYS A 43 16.20 10.37 1.58
N LEU A 44 16.34 9.20 2.22
CA LEU A 44 15.45 8.73 3.28
C LEU A 44 16.06 8.88 4.67
N GLN A 45 17.37 9.12 4.76
CA GLN A 45 18.09 9.22 6.02
C GLN A 45 17.64 10.43 6.84
N ASN A 46 17.48 10.22 8.16
CA ASN A 46 17.17 11.24 9.15
C ASN A 46 15.86 12.02 8.92
N LEU A 47 14.96 11.51 8.07
CA LEU A 47 13.62 12.09 7.91
C LEU A 47 12.70 11.65 9.05
N ALA A 48 11.83 12.57 9.47
CA ALA A 48 10.70 12.22 10.32
C ALA A 48 9.73 11.29 9.55
N PRO A 49 8.92 10.45 10.23
CA PRO A 49 8.09 9.44 9.56
C PRO A 49 7.21 9.96 8.42
N ALA A 50 6.59 11.14 8.60
CA ALA A 50 5.74 11.74 7.57
C ALA A 50 6.54 12.16 6.31
N ASP A 51 7.71 12.79 6.51
CA ASP A 51 8.59 13.20 5.41
C ASP A 51 9.24 11.99 4.73
N TYR A 52 9.59 10.98 5.53
CA TYR A 52 10.09 9.70 5.04
C TYR A 52 9.09 9.05 4.10
N LEU A 53 7.83 8.91 4.55
CA LEU A 53 6.77 8.31 3.75
C LEU A 53 6.52 9.08 2.46
N LYS A 54 6.42 10.41 2.56
CA LYS A 54 6.27 11.27 1.39
C LYS A 54 7.40 11.06 0.38
N GLN A 55 8.65 11.00 0.84
CA GLN A 55 9.81 10.82 -0.02
C GLN A 55 9.92 9.41 -0.61
N LEU A 56 9.54 8.38 0.15
CA LEU A 56 9.49 6.99 -0.32
C LEU A 56 8.42 6.82 -1.40
N ILE A 57 7.22 7.35 -1.15
CA ILE A 57 6.08 7.27 -2.08
C ILE A 57 6.39 8.07 -3.35
N ASP A 58 6.95 9.27 -3.25
CA ASP A 58 7.37 10.06 -4.42
C ASP A 58 8.37 9.28 -5.29
N GLN A 59 9.33 8.59 -4.67
CA GLN A 59 10.25 7.72 -5.40
C GLN A 59 9.55 6.52 -6.04
N PHE A 60 8.63 5.88 -5.32
CA PHE A 60 7.88 4.74 -5.83
C PHE A 60 6.96 5.10 -7.00
N MET A 61 6.25 6.24 -6.92
CA MET A 61 5.36 6.70 -7.99
C MET A 61 6.10 7.10 -9.27
N LYS A 62 7.42 7.31 -9.19
CA LYS A 62 8.29 7.54 -10.36
C LYS A 62 8.65 6.24 -11.09
N LEU A 63 8.51 5.07 -10.46
CA LEU A 63 8.52 3.78 -11.17
C LEU A 63 7.24 3.69 -12.00
N LYS A 64 7.40 3.83 -13.31
CA LYS A 64 6.31 3.68 -14.28
C LYS A 64 6.50 2.34 -15.00
N PRO A 65 5.94 1.22 -14.50
CA PRO A 65 6.00 -0.05 -15.22
C PRO A 65 5.34 0.08 -16.59
N ASP A 66 4.11 0.63 -16.61
CA ASP A 66 3.37 1.07 -17.79
C ASP A 66 2.65 2.38 -17.41
N PRO A 67 2.91 3.52 -18.08
CA PRO A 67 2.34 4.81 -17.70
C PRO A 67 0.81 4.88 -17.76
N ILE A 68 0.16 4.16 -18.69
CA ILE A 68 -1.29 4.16 -18.86
C ILE A 68 -1.93 3.35 -17.74
N ARG A 69 -1.42 2.13 -17.51
CA ARG A 69 -1.91 1.25 -16.44
C ARG A 69 -1.69 1.87 -15.07
N ALA A 70 -0.50 2.40 -14.80
CA ALA A 70 -0.18 3.05 -13.53
C ALA A 70 -1.09 4.27 -13.29
N GLY A 71 -1.33 5.08 -14.33
CA GLY A 71 -2.25 6.21 -14.25
C GLY A 71 -3.69 5.79 -13.91
N LEU A 72 -4.22 4.77 -14.59
CA LEU A 72 -5.56 4.24 -14.31
C LEU A 72 -5.66 3.67 -12.88
N VAL A 73 -4.67 2.90 -12.45
CA VAL A 73 -4.62 2.33 -11.10
C VAL A 73 -4.56 3.43 -10.03
N ALA A 74 -3.79 4.50 -10.25
CA ALA A 74 -3.75 5.65 -9.35
C ALA A 74 -5.11 6.34 -9.23
N VAL A 75 -5.85 6.50 -10.33
CA VAL A 75 -7.21 7.08 -10.30
C VAL A 75 -8.16 6.19 -9.50
N ILE A 76 -8.15 4.87 -9.74
CA ILE A 76 -9.02 3.92 -9.03
C ILE A 76 -8.70 3.91 -7.52
N ALA A 77 -7.42 3.83 -7.17
CA ALA A 77 -6.97 3.84 -5.78
C ALA A 77 -7.34 5.16 -5.08
N GLY A 78 -7.16 6.30 -5.75
CA GLY A 78 -7.55 7.62 -5.24
C GLY A 78 -9.05 7.72 -4.97
N GLN A 79 -9.87 7.37 -5.96
CA GLN A 79 -11.33 7.39 -5.81
C GLN A 79 -11.84 6.48 -4.70
N GLN A 80 -11.19 5.34 -4.46
CA GLN A 80 -11.56 4.46 -3.37
C GLN A 80 -11.08 5.00 -2.03
N SER A 81 -9.85 5.50 -1.95
CA SER A 81 -9.31 6.08 -0.72
C SER A 81 -10.08 7.32 -0.27
N ASP A 82 -10.50 8.17 -1.20
CA ASP A 82 -11.33 9.35 -0.91
C ASP A 82 -12.66 8.97 -0.23
N LYS A 83 -13.24 7.80 -0.55
CA LYS A 83 -14.47 7.31 0.08
C LYS A 83 -14.26 6.88 1.52
N HIS A 84 -13.06 6.45 1.89
CA HIS A 84 -12.74 6.04 3.25
C HIS A 84 -12.63 7.24 4.21
N ASN A 85 -12.52 8.47 3.68
CA ASN A 85 -12.52 9.73 4.43
C ASN A 85 -11.52 9.74 5.60
N LEU A 86 -10.33 9.17 5.35
CA LEU A 86 -9.23 9.18 6.31
C LEU A 86 -8.48 10.50 6.26
N SER A 87 -7.71 10.79 7.31
CA SER A 87 -6.87 11.99 7.42
C SER A 87 -5.43 11.66 7.82
N GLY A 88 -4.51 12.58 7.54
CA GLY A 88 -3.10 12.44 7.93
C GLY A 88 -2.42 11.26 7.24
N LEU A 89 -1.50 10.59 7.94
CA LEU A 89 -0.74 9.47 7.38
C LEU A 89 -1.63 8.28 7.00
N ALA A 90 -2.69 8.02 7.76
CA ALA A 90 -3.61 6.92 7.47
C ALA A 90 -4.23 7.02 6.06
N ALA A 91 -4.56 8.24 5.60
CA ALA A 91 -5.06 8.47 4.24
C ALA A 91 -4.01 8.16 3.17
N VAL A 92 -2.76 8.57 3.42
CA VAL A 92 -1.65 8.32 2.51
C VAL A 92 -1.35 6.83 2.39
N VAL A 93 -1.30 6.13 3.53
CA VAL A 93 -1.07 4.69 3.59
C VAL A 93 -2.21 3.91 2.91
N ASP A 94 -3.45 4.33 3.11
CA ASP A 94 -4.61 3.72 2.46
C ASP A 94 -4.50 3.79 0.94
N PHE A 95 -4.28 5.00 0.40
CA PHE A 95 -4.06 5.21 -1.03
C PHE A 95 -2.94 4.31 -1.59
N VAL A 96 -1.78 4.29 -0.93
CA VAL A 96 -0.62 3.51 -1.42
C VAL A 96 -0.89 2.02 -1.37
N SER A 97 -1.52 1.52 -0.29
CA SER A 97 -1.85 0.11 -0.17
C SER A 97 -2.82 -0.35 -1.27
N LEU A 98 -3.81 0.48 -1.60
CA LEU A 98 -4.75 0.25 -2.71
C LEU A 98 -4.02 0.29 -4.05
N TYR A 99 -3.17 1.29 -4.26
CA TYR A 99 -2.38 1.47 -5.48
C TYR A 99 -1.51 0.23 -5.75
N VAL A 100 -0.72 -0.21 -4.76
CA VAL A 100 0.13 -1.40 -4.88
C VAL A 100 -0.71 -2.66 -5.15
N LYS A 101 -1.82 -2.85 -4.42
CA LYS A 101 -2.71 -4.00 -4.63
C LYS A 101 -3.23 -4.06 -6.07
N TYR A 102 -3.65 -2.93 -6.62
CA TYR A 102 -4.18 -2.86 -7.99
C TYR A 102 -3.12 -2.88 -9.10
N LEU A 103 -1.84 -2.65 -8.76
CA LEU A 103 -0.72 -2.84 -9.68
C LEU A 103 -0.42 -4.32 -9.95
N ILE A 104 -0.81 -5.24 -9.07
CA ILE A 104 -0.60 -6.68 -9.29
C ILE A 104 -1.33 -7.10 -10.58
N PRO A 105 -0.63 -7.72 -11.57
CA PRO A 105 -1.18 -8.16 -12.84
C PRO A 105 -2.56 -8.80 -12.73
N LYS A 106 -3.45 -8.35 -13.61
CA LYS A 106 -4.62 -9.13 -14.02
C LYS A 106 -4.15 -10.05 -15.15
N ASP A 107 -3.28 -11.01 -14.84
CA ASP A 107 -3.08 -12.11 -15.77
C ASP A 107 -4.32 -12.99 -15.66
N GLY A 108 -5.29 -12.73 -16.52
CA GLY A 108 -6.56 -13.42 -16.53
C GLY A 108 -7.48 -12.80 -17.56
N THR A 109 -7.81 -13.59 -18.59
CA THR A 109 -9.01 -13.34 -19.40
C THR A 109 -10.29 -13.62 -18.58
N ASP A 110 -10.14 -14.19 -17.38
CA ASP A 110 -11.19 -14.49 -16.41
C ASP A 110 -11.22 -13.47 -15.26
N PRO A 111 -12.29 -12.66 -15.15
CA PRO A 111 -12.51 -11.74 -14.02
C PRO A 111 -12.47 -12.43 -12.64
N THR A 112 -12.85 -13.70 -12.56
CA THR A 112 -12.89 -14.49 -11.32
C THR A 112 -11.48 -14.76 -10.78
N GLU A 113 -10.54 -15.07 -11.66
CA GLU A 113 -9.13 -15.28 -11.29
C GLU A 113 -8.50 -13.97 -10.81
N ALA A 114 -8.80 -12.87 -11.48
CA ALA A 114 -8.34 -11.54 -11.07
C ALA A 114 -8.86 -11.15 -9.68
N GLU A 115 -10.13 -11.42 -9.38
CA GLU A 115 -10.70 -11.18 -8.04
C GLU A 115 -10.05 -12.06 -6.98
N ALA A 116 -9.76 -13.33 -7.28
CA ALA A 116 -9.06 -14.22 -6.36
C ALA A 116 -7.62 -13.74 -6.05
N ILE A 117 -6.89 -13.23 -7.05
CA ILE A 117 -5.54 -12.64 -6.85
C ILE A 117 -5.62 -11.40 -5.95
N LEU A 118 -6.56 -10.50 -6.22
CA LEU A 118 -6.74 -9.28 -5.41
C LEU A 118 -7.19 -9.61 -3.98
N THR A 119 -8.02 -10.64 -3.81
CA THR A 119 -8.45 -11.13 -2.49
C THR A 119 -7.25 -11.67 -1.71
N LYS A 120 -6.40 -12.48 -2.34
CA LYS A 120 -5.15 -12.97 -1.73
C LYS A 120 -4.20 -11.83 -1.37
N ALA A 121 -4.06 -10.84 -2.25
CA ALA A 121 -3.25 -9.66 -1.98
C ALA A 121 -3.79 -8.83 -0.81
N ALA A 122 -5.11 -8.67 -0.72
CA ALA A 122 -5.75 -7.99 0.40
C ALA A 122 -5.57 -8.76 1.72
N GLN A 123 -5.70 -10.09 1.71
CA GLN A 123 -5.42 -10.92 2.87
C GLN A 123 -3.97 -10.77 3.32
N HIS A 124 -3.01 -10.82 2.40
CA HIS A 124 -1.60 -10.66 2.71
C HIS A 124 -1.28 -9.29 3.33
N GLN A 125 -1.90 -8.22 2.81
CA GLN A 125 -1.81 -6.89 3.43
C GLN A 125 -2.36 -6.89 4.85
N TYR A 126 -3.52 -7.51 5.08
CA TYR A 126 -4.15 -7.57 6.39
C TYR A 126 -3.30 -8.36 7.40
N ASP A 127 -2.76 -9.49 6.98
CA ASP A 127 -1.88 -10.32 7.81
C ASP A 127 -0.63 -9.53 8.21
N GLN A 128 0.01 -8.88 7.23
CA GLN A 128 1.18 -8.04 7.49
C GLN A 128 0.86 -6.85 8.41
N LEU A 129 -0.27 -6.18 8.18
CA LEU A 129 -0.71 -5.06 9.01
C LEU A 129 -0.89 -5.53 10.47
N THR A 130 -1.46 -6.72 10.66
CA THR A 130 -1.68 -7.32 11.98
C THR A 130 -0.37 -7.64 12.68
N GLU A 131 0.61 -8.20 11.97
CA GLU A 131 1.94 -8.47 12.51
C GLU A 131 2.67 -7.19 12.93
N ILE A 132 2.62 -6.16 12.08
CA ILE A 132 3.23 -4.86 12.37
C ILE A 132 2.52 -4.18 13.54
N ALA A 133 1.18 -4.17 13.55
CA ALA A 133 0.40 -3.61 14.67
C ALA A 133 0.83 -4.24 16.01
N LYS A 134 0.93 -5.57 16.05
CA LYS A 134 1.37 -6.31 17.24
C LYS A 134 2.79 -5.94 17.66
N LYS A 135 3.73 -5.82 16.71
CA LYS A 135 5.12 -5.39 16.97
C LYS A 135 5.19 -4.01 17.62
N HIS A 136 4.27 -3.11 17.24
CA HIS A 136 4.17 -1.75 17.78
C HIS A 136 3.20 -1.64 18.98
N GLY A 137 2.73 -2.76 19.54
CA GLY A 137 1.89 -2.78 20.73
C GLY A 137 0.42 -2.38 20.50
N VAL A 138 -0.06 -2.39 19.26
CA VAL A 138 -1.44 -2.09 18.88
C VAL A 138 -2.21 -3.39 18.64
N THR A 139 -3.46 -3.46 19.12
CA THR A 139 -4.40 -4.57 18.84
C THR A 139 -5.46 -4.09 17.85
N LEU A 140 -5.63 -4.81 16.73
CA LEU A 140 -6.52 -4.43 15.62
C LEU A 140 -7.97 -4.89 15.80
#